data_AF-A0A7R9JKD2-F1
#
_entry.id   AF-A0A7R9JKD2-F1
#
_cell.length_a   1.000
_cell.length_b   1.000
_cell.length_c   1.000
_cell.angle_alpha   90.00
_cell.angle_beta   90.00
_cell.angle_gamma   90.00
#
_symmetry.space_group_name_H-M   'P 1'
#
loop_
_entity.id
_entity.type
_entity.pdbx_description
1 polymer ?
#
loop_
_entity_poly.entity_id
_entity_poly.type
_entity_poly.pdbx_seq_one_letter_code
_entity_poly.pdbx_strand_id
1 'polypeptide(L)'
;MVRPTVGRTFVLTLAAGIMFGFTFAYLLLVTTNYSLVDINWVAPRLPQPYDPHHHSDLENLENIPMGSMGEHGHDEEFHKDEDLVAREMAKKVRVLCWVMTNPKNHDKKARHVKATWGRRCNIILYMSSTN
;
A
#
# COMPACT_ATOMS: atom_id res chain seq x y z
N MET A 1 -51.18 33.72 7.17
CA MET A 1 -50.70 32.32 7.04
C MET A 1 -50.43 32.06 5.56
N VAL A 2 -49.21 32.31 5.09
CA VAL A 2 -48.85 32.13 3.67
C VAL A 2 -48.42 30.68 3.49
N ARG A 3 -49.23 29.86 2.80
CA ARG A 3 -48.81 28.52 2.38
C ARG A 3 -47.78 28.68 1.27
N PRO A 4 -46.52 28.24 1.42
CA PRO A 4 -45.59 28.26 0.31
C PRO A 4 -46.07 27.20 -0.69
N THR A 5 -46.67 27.65 -1.79
CA THR A 5 -46.93 26.77 -2.93
C THR A 5 -45.59 26.52 -3.61
N VAL A 6 -44.92 25.45 -3.20
CA VAL A 6 -43.70 24.99 -3.86
C VAL A 6 -44.08 24.64 -5.30
N GLY A 7 -43.56 25.41 -6.25
CA GLY A 7 -43.85 25.21 -7.67
C GLY A 7 -43.30 23.87 -8.16
N ARG A 8 -44.05 23.18 -9.02
CA ARG A 8 -43.60 21.92 -9.66
C ARG A 8 -42.21 22.06 -10.30
N THR A 9 -41.92 23.22 -10.88
CA THR A 9 -40.61 23.54 -11.47
C THR A 9 -39.48 23.58 -10.45
N PHE A 10 -39.73 24.09 -9.23
CA PHE A 10 -38.74 24.10 -8.14
C PHE A 10 -38.43 22.69 -7.64
N VAL A 11 -39.43 21.82 -7.53
CA VAL A 11 -39.22 20.42 -7.14
C VAL A 11 -38.39 19.67 -8.19
N LEU A 12 -38.68 19.91 -9.47
CA LEU A 12 -37.97 19.26 -10.58
C LEU A 12 -36.50 19.68 -10.66
N THR A 13 -36.19 20.97 -10.49
CA THR A 13 -34.80 21.45 -10.51
C THR A 13 -34.00 20.93 -9.31
N LEU A 14 -34.62 20.85 -8.14
CA LEU A 14 -34.01 20.27 -6.93
C LEU A 14 -33.67 18.78 -7.13
N ALA A 15 -34.62 18.00 -7.65
CA ALA A 15 -34.42 16.57 -7.89
C ALA A 15 -33.30 16.31 -8.91
N ALA A 16 -33.24 17.11 -10.00
CA ALA A 16 -32.19 17.01 -11.00
C ALA A 16 -30.80 17.30 -10.41
N GLY A 17 -30.67 18.34 -9.58
CA GLY A 17 -29.41 18.69 -8.91
C GLY A 17 -28.93 17.60 -7.95
N ILE A 18 -29.85 17.01 -7.19
CA ILE A 18 -29.56 15.90 -6.26
C ILE A 18 -29.02 14.68 -7.02
N MET A 19 -29.69 14.29 -8.11
CA MET A 19 -29.26 13.15 -8.93
C MET A 19 -27.88 13.37 -9.52
N PHE A 20 -27.62 14.56 -10.08
CA PHE A 20 -26.32 14.88 -10.66
C PHE A 20 -25.22 14.91 -9.58
N GLY A 21 -25.51 15.50 -8.42
CA GLY A 21 -24.57 15.58 -7.29
C GLY A 21 -24.20 14.21 -6.73
N PHE A 22 -25.17 13.33 -6.50
CA PHE A 22 -24.90 11.96 -6.03
C PHE A 22 -24.17 11.13 -7.07
N THR A 23 -24.48 11.30 -8.36
CA THR A 23 -23.77 10.59 -9.43
C THR A 23 -22.32 11.04 -9.51
N PHE A 24 -22.06 12.35 -9.46
CA PHE A 24 -20.71 12.89 -9.47
C PHE A 24 -19.90 12.45 -8.23
N ALA A 25 -20.51 12.50 -7.05
CA ALA A 25 -19.88 12.00 -5.82
C ALA A 25 -19.58 10.50 -5.88
N TYR A 26 -20.50 9.70 -6.43
CA TYR A 26 -20.30 8.27 -6.64
C TYR A 26 -19.14 8.01 -7.60
N LEU A 27 -19.07 8.73 -8.73
CA LEU A 27 -17.96 8.63 -9.67
C LEU A 27 -16.62 9.00 -9.02
N LEU A 28 -16.56 10.06 -8.22
CA LEU A 28 -15.34 10.42 -7.49
C LEU A 28 -14.93 9.31 -6.52
N LEU A 29 -15.85 8.81 -5.69
CA LEU A 29 -15.55 7.71 -4.76
C LEU A 29 -15.09 6.44 -5.48
N VAL A 30 -15.72 6.13 -6.59
CA VAL A 30 -15.36 5.00 -7.46
C VAL A 30 -13.95 5.22 -8.03
N THR A 31 -13.63 6.40 -8.55
CA THR A 31 -12.29 6.71 -9.08
C THR A 31 -11.19 6.71 -8.02
N THR A 32 -11.48 7.13 -6.78
CA THR A 32 -10.51 7.07 -5.68
C THR A 32 -10.32 5.66 -5.12
N ASN A 33 -11.32 4.78 -5.29
CA ASN A 33 -11.25 3.38 -4.83
C ASN A 33 -10.66 2.44 -5.90
N TYR A 34 -10.71 2.81 -7.18
CA TYR A 34 -9.94 2.12 -8.20
C TYR A 34 -8.47 2.54 -8.10
N SER A 35 -7.69 1.69 -7.46
CA SER A 35 -6.24 1.66 -7.69
C SER A 35 -6.01 1.56 -9.20
N LEU A 36 -5.05 2.30 -9.75
CA LEU A 36 -4.62 2.33 -11.17
C LEU A 36 -4.22 0.95 -11.76
N VAL A 37 -4.43 -0.15 -11.03
CA VAL A 37 -4.03 -1.52 -11.32
C VAL A 37 -4.95 -2.18 -12.38
N ASP A 38 -6.19 -1.70 -12.58
CA ASP A 38 -7.15 -2.36 -13.49
C ASP A 38 -7.19 -1.78 -14.94
N ILE A 39 -6.36 -0.80 -15.29
CA ILE A 39 -6.29 -0.22 -16.67
C ILE A 39 -5.41 -1.10 -17.60
N ASN A 40 -5.51 -2.42 -17.52
CA ASN A 40 -4.68 -3.33 -18.34
C ASN A 40 -5.47 -4.24 -19.29
N TRP A 41 -6.77 -4.00 -19.45
CA TRP A 41 -7.65 -4.85 -20.28
C TRP A 41 -7.76 -4.43 -21.75
N VAL A 42 -7.20 -3.27 -22.15
CA VAL A 42 -7.33 -2.72 -23.53
C VAL A 42 -6.10 -2.98 -24.42
N ALA A 43 -4.94 -3.36 -23.88
CA ALA A 43 -3.73 -3.56 -24.67
C ALA A 43 -3.47 -5.05 -24.94
N PRO A 44 -3.36 -5.50 -26.22
CA PRO A 44 -2.76 -6.79 -26.55
C PRO A 44 -1.37 -6.87 -25.93
N ARG A 45 -1.09 -7.94 -25.17
CA ARG A 45 0.24 -8.20 -24.60
C ARG A 45 1.26 -8.34 -25.73
N LEU A 46 1.97 -7.27 -26.06
CA LEU A 46 3.21 -7.39 -26.82
C LEU A 46 4.15 -8.29 -26.03
N PRO A 47 4.98 -9.12 -26.68
CA PRO A 47 6.03 -9.87 -25.99
C PRO A 47 6.85 -8.87 -25.17
N GLN A 48 6.80 -9.00 -23.84
CA GLN A 48 7.56 -8.13 -22.96
C GLN A 48 9.04 -8.25 -23.35
N PRO A 49 9.73 -7.14 -23.64
CA PRO A 49 11.17 -7.14 -23.65
C PRO A 49 11.64 -7.75 -22.32
N TYR A 50 12.53 -8.73 -22.36
CA TYR A 50 13.18 -9.26 -21.17
C TYR A 50 13.89 -8.10 -20.49
N ASP A 51 13.25 -7.53 -19.47
CA ASP A 51 13.80 -6.48 -18.63
C ASP A 51 14.54 -7.20 -17.49
N PRO A 52 15.88 -7.11 -17.43
CA PRO A 52 16.66 -7.69 -16.34
C PRO A 52 16.27 -7.18 -14.94
N HIS A 53 15.48 -6.11 -14.86
CA HIS A 53 14.91 -5.58 -13.62
C HIS A 53 13.47 -6.06 -13.33
N HIS A 54 12.91 -6.93 -14.17
CA HIS A 54 11.59 -7.53 -13.96
C HIS A 54 11.69 -8.75 -13.04
N HIS A 55 11.19 -8.63 -11.81
CA HIS A 55 11.30 -9.66 -10.78
C HIS A 55 10.14 -10.68 -10.78
N SER A 56 9.37 -10.77 -11.87
CA SER A 56 8.21 -11.67 -11.95
C SER A 56 8.61 -13.15 -11.78
N ASP A 57 9.79 -13.54 -12.24
CA ASP A 57 10.32 -14.90 -12.11
C ASP A 57 10.59 -15.29 -10.63
N LEU A 58 10.89 -14.30 -9.79
CA LEU A 58 11.07 -14.50 -8.34
C LEU A 58 9.76 -14.65 -7.57
N GLU A 59 8.61 -14.25 -8.13
CA GLU A 59 7.31 -14.41 -7.45
C GLU A 59 6.87 -15.87 -7.33
N ASN A 60 7.39 -16.76 -8.18
CA ASN A 60 7.07 -18.18 -8.22
C ASN A 60 8.09 -19.07 -7.47
N LEU A 61 9.20 -18.49 -6.98
CA LEU A 61 10.12 -19.19 -6.09
C LEU A 61 9.48 -19.31 -4.71
N GLU A 62 8.88 -20.47 -4.44
CA GLU A 62 8.07 -20.70 -3.25
C GLU A 62 8.87 -20.70 -1.94
N ASN A 63 10.21 -20.78 -2.00
CA ASN A 63 11.06 -20.85 -0.81
C ASN A 63 12.43 -20.20 -1.05
N ILE A 64 12.51 -18.87 -1.00
CA ILE A 64 13.81 -18.19 -0.90
C ILE A 64 14.31 -18.38 0.54
N PRO A 65 15.45 -19.04 0.77
CA PRO A 65 15.99 -19.21 2.11
C PRO A 65 16.21 -17.82 2.73
N MET A 66 15.64 -17.60 3.91
CA MET A 66 15.95 -16.42 4.74
C MET A 66 17.36 -16.60 5.32
N GLY A 67 18.37 -16.56 4.47
CA GLY A 67 19.72 -16.25 4.92
C GLY A 67 19.71 -14.81 5.43
N SER A 68 20.33 -14.58 6.58
CA SER A 68 20.60 -13.22 7.04
C SER A 68 21.48 -12.55 5.99
N MET A 69 20.89 -11.67 5.18
CA MET A 69 21.58 -10.96 4.12
C MET A 69 22.64 -10.07 4.77
N GLY A 70 23.89 -10.54 4.79
CA GLY A 70 25.05 -9.78 5.27
C GLY A 70 25.04 -9.48 6.77
N GLU A 71 24.99 -10.51 7.61
CA GLU A 71 25.23 -10.34 9.05
C GLU A 71 26.74 -10.30 9.31
N HIS A 72 27.36 -9.17 9.01
CA HIS A 72 28.64 -8.82 9.65
C HIS A 72 28.33 -8.51 11.12
N GLY A 73 29.08 -9.12 12.03
CA GLY A 73 28.84 -8.97 13.46
C GLY A 73 28.99 -7.51 13.90
N HIS A 74 28.19 -7.11 14.88
CA HIS A 74 28.31 -5.76 15.49
C HIS A 74 29.70 -5.54 16.13
N ASP A 75 30.38 -6.64 16.46
CA ASP A 75 31.71 -6.68 17.07
C ASP A 75 32.86 -6.72 16.04
N GLU A 76 32.56 -6.65 14.74
CA GLU A 76 33.60 -6.55 13.70
C GLU A 76 34.38 -5.24 13.84
N GLU A 77 35.71 -5.32 13.70
CA GLU A 77 36.62 -4.19 13.98
C GLU A 77 36.28 -2.92 13.18
N PHE A 78 35.69 -3.08 11.99
CA PHE A 78 35.30 -1.99 11.10
C PHE A 78 33.86 -1.48 11.29
N HIS A 79 33.02 -2.19 12.06
CA HIS A 79 31.59 -1.87 12.24
C HIS A 79 31.20 -1.64 13.71
N LYS A 80 32.17 -1.79 14.63
CA LYS A 80 31.96 -1.53 16.05
C LYS A 80 31.42 -0.12 16.26
N ASP A 81 30.30 -0.03 16.98
CA ASP A 81 29.63 1.19 17.40
C ASP A 81 28.94 2.03 16.30
N GLU A 82 28.90 1.58 15.04
CA GLU A 82 28.24 2.33 13.95
C GLU A 82 26.73 2.53 14.15
N ASP A 83 26.10 1.66 14.96
CA ASP A 83 24.66 1.67 15.22
C ASP A 83 24.25 2.40 16.52
N LEU A 84 25.21 2.94 17.29
CA LEU A 84 24.95 3.51 18.63
C LEU A 84 23.87 4.59 18.58
N VAL A 85 24.02 5.51 17.62
CA VAL A 85 23.09 6.62 17.41
C VAL A 85 21.70 6.09 17.05
N ALA A 86 21.62 5.07 16.19
CA ALA A 86 20.36 4.46 15.80
C ALA A 86 19.66 3.80 17.00
N ARG A 87 20.41 3.09 17.86
CA ARG A 87 19.89 2.48 19.09
C ARG A 87 19.41 3.52 20.09
N GLU A 88 20.12 4.64 20.23
CA GLU A 88 19.68 5.75 21.10
C GLU A 88 18.41 6.42 20.56
N MET A 89 18.36 6.68 19.26
CA MET A 89 17.20 7.28 18.58
C MET A 89 15.97 6.38 18.68
N ALA A 90 16.13 5.07 18.54
CA ALA A 90 15.02 4.11 18.67
C ALA A 90 14.38 4.12 20.07
N LYS A 91 15.09 4.54 21.12
CA LYS A 91 14.55 4.71 22.48
C LYS A 91 13.78 6.02 22.64
N LYS A 92 14.21 7.08 21.94
CA LYS A 92 13.63 8.42 22.05
C LYS A 92 12.43 8.63 21.13
N VAL A 93 12.43 7.98 19.96
CA VAL A 93 11.42 8.14 18.91
C VAL A 93 10.64 6.85 18.73
N ARG A 94 9.31 6.93 18.72
CA ARG A 94 8.43 5.78 18.47
C ARG A 94 7.93 5.84 17.02
N VAL A 95 8.35 4.86 16.22
CA VAL A 95 7.96 4.68 14.81
C VAL A 95 7.04 3.47 14.68
N LEU A 96 5.84 3.70 14.17
CA LEU A 96 4.89 2.68 13.76
C LEU A 96 4.91 2.57 12.23
N CYS A 97 5.30 1.41 11.71
CA CYS A 97 5.25 1.12 10.29
C CYS A 97 3.95 0.39 9.95
N TRP A 98 3.07 1.05 9.20
CA TRP A 98 1.83 0.47 8.70
C TRP A 98 2.02 0.02 7.26
N VAL A 99 2.00 -1.29 7.03
CA VAL A 99 2.24 -1.89 5.72
C VAL A 99 0.94 -2.52 5.21
N MET A 100 0.36 -1.92 4.18
CA MET A 100 -0.76 -2.52 3.43
C MET A 100 -0.21 -3.64 2.53
N THR A 101 -0.77 -4.84 2.62
CA THR A 101 -0.37 -5.99 1.82
C THR A 101 -1.56 -6.92 1.53
N ASN A 102 -1.33 -7.96 0.71
CA ASN A 102 -2.31 -8.99 0.38
C ASN A 102 -1.93 -10.30 1.09
N PRO A 103 -2.88 -11.15 1.49
CA PRO A 103 -2.58 -12.43 2.15
C PRO A 103 -1.54 -13.29 1.40
N LYS A 104 -1.62 -13.33 0.06
CA LYS A 104 -0.65 -14.07 -0.78
C LYS A 104 0.80 -13.58 -0.66
N ASN A 105 0.98 -12.34 -0.20
CA ASN A 105 2.27 -11.67 -0.10
C ASN A 105 2.87 -11.72 1.32
N HIS A 106 2.17 -12.29 2.31
CA HIS A 106 2.70 -12.42 3.67
C HIS A 106 4.02 -13.20 3.66
N ASP A 107 3.99 -14.40 3.10
CA ASP A 107 5.17 -15.26 3.10
C ASP A 107 6.21 -14.87 2.06
N LYS A 108 5.75 -14.39 0.90
CA LYS A 108 6.58 -14.06 -0.25
C LYS A 108 7.28 -12.70 -0.17
N LYS A 109 6.68 -11.71 0.51
CA LYS A 109 7.17 -10.31 0.49
C LYS A 109 7.24 -9.69 1.89
N ALA A 110 6.20 -9.84 2.72
CA ALA A 110 6.16 -9.21 4.04
C ALA A 110 7.27 -9.74 4.97
N ARG A 111 7.59 -11.04 4.88
CA ARG A 111 8.74 -11.63 5.58
C ARG A 111 10.07 -10.96 5.22
N HIS A 112 10.31 -10.63 3.95
CA HIS A 112 11.54 -9.93 3.52
C HIS A 112 11.56 -8.47 3.99
N VAL A 113 10.41 -7.79 4.01
CA VAL A 113 10.27 -6.47 4.63
C VAL A 113 10.70 -6.53 6.10
N LYS A 114 10.18 -7.51 6.85
CA LYS A 114 10.55 -7.71 8.27
C LYS A 114 12.03 -8.05 8.43
N ALA A 115 12.61 -8.79 7.50
CA ALA A 115 14.03 -9.18 7.54
C ALA A 115 14.99 -8.04 7.15
N THR A 116 14.50 -6.95 6.54
CA THR A 116 15.32 -5.85 6.04
C THR A 116 15.01 -4.55 6.78
N TRP A 117 14.48 -3.55 6.09
CA TRP A 117 14.22 -2.22 6.65
C TRP A 117 13.17 -2.23 7.76
N GLY A 118 12.26 -3.21 7.79
CA GLY A 118 11.21 -3.33 8.81
C GLY A 118 11.74 -3.52 10.22
N ARG A 119 12.98 -4.02 10.39
CA ARG A 119 13.66 -4.16 11.69
C ARG A 119 13.88 -2.82 12.39
N ARG A 120 13.89 -1.71 11.64
CA ARG A 120 14.16 -0.36 12.17
C ARG A 120 12.91 0.30 12.77
N CYS A 121 11.72 -0.25 12.53
CA CYS A 121 10.47 0.23 13.11
C CYS A 121 10.34 -0.28 14.55
N ASN A 122 9.81 0.53 15.47
CA ASN A 122 9.54 0.07 16.83
C ASN A 122 8.37 -0.91 16.86
N ILE A 123 7.36 -0.66 16.03
CA ILE A 123 6.20 -1.53 15.82
C ILE A 123 5.94 -1.59 14.32
N ILE A 124 5.68 -2.78 13.79
CA ILE A 124 5.27 -2.96 12.40
C ILE A 124 3.95 -3.73 12.35
N LEU A 125 2.97 -3.17 11.63
CA LEU A 125 1.65 -3.76 11.41
C LEU A 125 1.49 -4.07 9.93
N TYR A 126 1.17 -5.32 9.62
CA TYR A 126 0.80 -5.75 8.28
C TYR A 126 -0.71 -5.84 8.20
N MET A 127 -1.32 -4.98 7.40
CA MET A 127 -2.75 -4.97 7.17
C MET A 127 -3.06 -5.68 5.85
N SER A 128 -3.94 -6.66 5.92
CA SER A 128 -4.42 -7.41 4.77
C SER A 128 -5.84 -7.90 5.04
N SER A 129 -6.48 -8.43 4.00
CA SER A 129 -7.86 -8.92 4.10
C SER A 129 -7.99 -10.16 4.99
N THR A 130 -6.92 -10.93 5.17
CA THR A 130 -6.86 -12.13 6.03
C THR A 130 -5.45 -12.26 6.61
N ASN A 131 -5.35 -12.65 7.88
CA ASN A 131 -4.06 -12.88 8.55
C ASN A 131 -3.27 -14.04 7.93
#